data_AF-A0A9D8TSS3-F1
#
_entry.id   AF-A0A9D8TSS3-F1
#
_cell.length_a   1.000
_cell.length_b   1.000
_cell.length_c   1.000
_cell.angle_alpha   90.00
_cell.angle_beta   90.00
_cell.angle_gamma   90.00
#
_symmetry.space_group_name_H-M   'P 1'
#
loop_
_entity.id
_entity.type
_entity.pdbx_description
1 polymer ?
#
loop_
_entity_poly.entity_id
_entity_poly.type
_entity_poly.pdbx_seq_one_letter_code
_entity_poly.pdbx_strand_id
1 'polypeptide(L)'
;MELNEARDAIKRIDEEMAELFVRRMEAVREVAAYKRAHGLPIEDKEQEAKVIEGRSALIADPELRSFYVRYLRETIEVSKSWQHRLFEGLRVAYSGVEGAFAHVASQRIFPDGTPVAYPSFEAAYAAVEAGECDVAVLPIENSFAGEVGQVLDLMFSGGLFVNGVYDLSVTHKLLGVPGANPSDV
;
A
#
# COMPACT_ATOMS: atom_id res chain seq x y z
N MET A 1 -30.82 -26.09 16.47
CA MET A 1 -30.06 -24.82 16.44
C MET A 1 -30.74 -23.96 15.40
N GLU A 2 -31.41 -22.91 15.85
CA GLU A 2 -32.11 -21.97 14.98
C GLU A 2 -31.09 -21.13 14.20
N LEU A 3 -31.45 -20.65 13.01
CA LEU A 3 -30.56 -19.89 12.13
C LEU A 3 -29.91 -18.68 12.84
N ASN A 4 -30.66 -18.03 13.73
CA ASN A 4 -30.17 -16.87 14.48
C ASN A 4 -29.12 -17.27 15.54
N GLU A 5 -29.25 -18.43 16.18
CA GLU A 5 -28.25 -18.90 17.16
C GLU A 5 -26.91 -19.20 16.47
N ALA A 6 -26.95 -19.79 15.27
CA ALA A 6 -25.75 -20.04 14.47
C ALA A 6 -25.06 -18.73 14.03
N ARG A 7 -25.86 -17.71 13.64
CA ARG A 7 -25.34 -16.39 13.29
C ARG A 7 -24.71 -15.67 14.48
N ASP A 8 -25.31 -15.74 15.66
CA ASP A 8 -24.76 -15.16 16.88
C ASP A 8 -23.47 -15.86 17.32
N ALA A 9 -23.36 -17.17 17.10
CA ALA A 9 -22.12 -17.90 17.33
C ALA A 9 -21.01 -17.45 16.38
N ILE A 10 -21.30 -17.30 15.08
CA ILE A 10 -20.35 -16.77 14.09
C ILE A 10 -19.86 -15.38 14.52
N LYS A 11 -20.77 -14.49 14.91
CA LYS A 11 -20.41 -13.14 15.33
C LYS A 11 -19.39 -13.14 16.48
N ARG A 12 -19.62 -13.95 17.52
CA ARG A 12 -18.67 -14.08 18.65
C ARG A 12 -17.31 -14.61 18.20
N ILE A 13 -17.29 -15.60 17.31
CA ILE A 13 -16.05 -16.15 16.76
C ILE A 13 -15.32 -15.08 15.94
N ASP A 14 -16.04 -14.29 15.13
CA ASP A 14 -15.44 -13.20 14.35
C ASP A 14 -14.81 -12.13 15.24
N GLU A 15 -15.44 -11.80 16.37
CA GLU A 15 -14.89 -10.89 17.39
C GLU A 15 -13.56 -11.45 17.95
N GLU A 16 -13.51 -12.72 18.32
CA GLU A 16 -12.26 -13.38 18.77
C GLU A 16 -11.20 -13.47 17.67
N MET A 17 -11.60 -13.74 16.43
CA MET A 17 -10.69 -13.77 15.28
C MET A 17 -10.08 -12.39 15.01
N ALA A 18 -10.82 -11.31 15.20
CA ALA A 18 -10.29 -9.95 15.06
C ALA A 18 -9.19 -9.66 16.11
N GLU A 19 -9.42 -10.04 17.37
CA GLU A 19 -8.41 -9.89 18.42
C GLU A 19 -7.15 -10.73 18.14
N LEU A 20 -7.34 -11.98 17.71
CA LEU A 20 -6.23 -12.86 17.32
C LEU A 20 -5.48 -12.34 16.11
N PHE A 21 -6.19 -11.77 15.13
CA PHE A 21 -5.58 -11.14 13.96
C PHE A 21 -4.66 -10.00 14.38
N VAL A 22 -5.11 -9.07 15.23
CA VAL A 22 -4.29 -7.96 15.72
C VAL A 22 -3.01 -8.48 16.39
N ARG A 23 -3.15 -9.44 17.33
CA ARG A 23 -2.00 -10.05 18.01
C ARG A 23 -1.03 -10.71 17.04
N ARG A 24 -1.55 -11.36 15.99
CA ARG A 24 -0.74 -11.95 14.94
C ARG A 24 0.03 -10.90 14.15
N MET A 25 -0.60 -9.77 13.82
CA MET A 25 0.03 -8.67 13.07
C MET A 25 1.11 -7.93 13.88
N GLU A 26 0.98 -7.86 15.20
CA GLU A 26 2.04 -7.41 16.10
C GLU A 26 3.27 -8.33 16.01
N ALA A 27 3.08 -9.65 16.07
CA ALA A 27 4.19 -10.60 15.88
C ALA A 27 4.83 -10.50 14.49
N VAL A 28 4.03 -10.24 13.44
CA VAL A 28 4.56 -9.97 12.09
C VAL A 28 5.45 -8.73 12.07
N ARG A 29 5.11 -7.67 12.83
CA ARG A 29 5.94 -6.47 12.95
C ARG A 29 7.30 -6.77 13.55
N GLU A 30 7.36 -7.60 14.58
CA GLU A 30 8.62 -8.05 15.18
C GLU A 30 9.47 -8.86 14.19
N VAL A 31 8.85 -9.78 13.45
CA VAL A 31 9.52 -10.55 12.38
C VAL A 31 10.04 -9.61 11.30
N ALA A 32 9.26 -8.60 10.90
CA ALA A 32 9.67 -7.61 9.91
C ALA A 32 10.91 -6.85 10.39
N ALA A 33 10.90 -6.34 11.63
CA ALA A 33 12.01 -5.63 12.23
C ALA A 33 13.28 -6.50 12.30
N TYR A 34 13.13 -7.77 12.69
CA TYR A 34 14.23 -8.72 12.73
C TYR A 34 14.82 -8.96 11.33
N LYS A 35 13.98 -9.27 10.34
CA LYS A 35 14.41 -9.51 8.95
C LYS A 35 15.12 -8.28 8.37
N ARG A 36 14.59 -7.07 8.63
CA ARG A 36 15.18 -5.80 8.18
C ARG A 36 16.56 -5.58 8.80
N ALA A 37 16.71 -5.79 10.10
CA ALA A 37 17.98 -5.63 10.80
C ALA A 37 19.07 -6.62 10.35
N HIS A 38 18.67 -7.78 9.82
CA HIS A 38 19.59 -8.85 9.38
C HIS A 38 19.67 -8.99 7.84
N GLY A 39 19.01 -8.11 7.08
CA GLY A 39 19.00 -8.16 5.61
C GLY A 39 18.34 -9.42 5.02
N LEU A 40 17.37 -10.02 5.71
CA LEU A 40 16.67 -11.22 5.25
C LEU A 40 15.46 -10.86 4.37
N PRO A 41 15.15 -11.67 3.34
CA PRO A 41 14.01 -11.42 2.46
C PRO A 41 12.65 -11.65 3.16
N ILE A 42 11.63 -10.94 2.69
CA ILE A 42 10.24 -11.15 3.15
C ILE A 42 9.73 -12.50 2.64
N GLU A 43 9.94 -12.81 1.36
CA GLU A 43 9.58 -14.11 0.78
C GLU A 43 10.44 -15.24 1.35
N ASP A 44 9.77 -16.27 1.87
CA ASP A 44 10.39 -17.49 2.37
C ASP A 44 9.47 -18.68 2.11
N LYS A 45 9.57 -19.24 0.89
CA LYS A 45 8.70 -20.33 0.43
C LYS A 45 8.82 -21.59 1.30
N GLU A 46 10.00 -21.83 1.86
CA GLU A 46 10.22 -23.00 2.72
C GLU A 46 9.50 -22.83 4.05
N GLN A 47 9.61 -21.64 4.66
CA GLN A 47 8.91 -21.33 5.89
C GLN A 47 7.39 -21.28 5.69
N GLU A 48 6.92 -20.71 4.56
CA GLU A 48 5.49 -20.71 4.21
C GLU A 48 4.93 -22.14 4.09
N ALA A 49 5.65 -23.04 3.40
CA ALA A 49 5.26 -24.43 3.28
C ALA A 49 5.20 -25.12 4.66
N LYS A 50 6.20 -24.90 5.53
CA LYS A 50 6.24 -25.42 6.90
C LYS A 50 5.04 -24.93 7.74
N VAL A 51 4.67 -23.66 7.62
CA VAL A 51 3.51 -23.09 8.31
C VAL A 51 2.22 -23.74 7.82
N ILE A 52 2.02 -23.87 6.51
CA ILE A 52 0.81 -24.48 5.94
C ILE A 52 0.70 -25.94 6.37
N GLU A 53 1.76 -26.72 6.24
CA GLU A 53 1.78 -28.14 6.65
C GLU A 53 1.48 -28.29 8.14
N GLY A 54 2.23 -27.58 9.00
CA GLY A 54 2.10 -27.70 10.45
C GLY A 54 0.74 -27.22 10.99
N ARG A 55 0.15 -26.17 10.41
CA ARG A 55 -1.14 -25.63 10.88
C ARG A 55 -2.33 -26.37 10.28
N SER A 56 -2.25 -26.84 9.04
CA SER A 56 -3.33 -27.63 8.45
C SER A 56 -3.52 -28.99 9.15
N ALA A 57 -2.47 -29.54 9.75
CA ALA A 57 -2.53 -30.74 10.60
C ALA A 57 -3.39 -30.56 11.86
N LEU A 58 -3.66 -29.33 12.30
CA LEU A 58 -4.55 -29.04 13.44
C LEU A 58 -6.03 -29.28 13.11
N ILE A 59 -6.39 -29.28 11.83
CA ILE A 59 -7.76 -29.51 11.37
C ILE A 59 -7.92 -30.99 11.06
N ALA A 60 -8.69 -31.71 11.89
CA ALA A 60 -8.89 -33.16 11.75
C ALA A 60 -9.74 -33.51 10.52
N ASP A 61 -10.79 -32.72 10.27
CA ASP A 61 -11.71 -32.91 9.15
C ASP A 61 -11.00 -32.62 7.80
N PRO A 62 -10.88 -33.60 6.89
CA PRO A 62 -10.23 -33.42 5.59
C PRO A 62 -10.90 -32.37 4.70
N GLU A 63 -12.23 -32.23 4.76
CA GLU A 63 -12.96 -31.26 3.95
C GLU A 63 -12.62 -29.84 4.41
N LEU A 64 -12.81 -29.57 5.70
CA LEU A 64 -12.46 -28.27 6.31
C LEU A 64 -10.97 -27.94 6.20
N ARG A 65 -10.09 -28.95 6.24
CA ARG A 65 -8.64 -28.75 6.09
C ARG A 65 -8.31 -28.09 4.74
N SER A 66 -8.98 -28.49 3.67
CA SER A 66 -8.74 -27.91 2.33
C SER A 66 -9.08 -26.41 2.28
N PHE A 67 -10.22 -26.02 2.87
CA PHE A 67 -10.64 -24.62 2.99
C PHE A 67 -9.68 -23.84 3.90
N TYR A 68 -9.22 -24.45 5.00
CA TYR A 68 -8.28 -23.82 5.91
C TYR A 68 -6.90 -23.59 5.28
N VAL A 69 -6.40 -24.51 4.44
CA VAL A 69 -5.16 -24.31 3.68
C VAL A 69 -5.26 -23.08 2.77
N ARG A 70 -6.41 -22.87 2.12
CA ARG A 70 -6.65 -21.65 1.32
C ARG A 70 -6.63 -20.41 2.20
N TYR A 71 -7.34 -20.42 3.33
CA TYR A 71 -7.33 -19.31 4.30
C TYR A 71 -5.92 -18.99 4.82
N LEU A 72 -5.10 -20.00 5.09
CA LEU A 72 -3.71 -19.81 5.52
C LEU A 72 -2.85 -19.12 4.46
N ARG A 73 -3.02 -19.47 3.18
CA ARG A 73 -2.31 -18.80 2.07
C ARG A 73 -2.66 -17.32 2.02
N GLU A 74 -3.94 -16.98 2.06
CA GLU A 74 -4.40 -15.57 2.10
C GLU A 74 -3.86 -14.85 3.34
N THR A 75 -3.89 -15.50 4.50
CA THR A 75 -3.35 -14.93 5.75
C THR A 75 -1.84 -14.68 5.65
N ILE A 76 -1.09 -15.57 5.02
CA ILE A 76 0.34 -15.40 4.75
C ILE A 76 0.57 -14.21 3.81
N GLU A 77 -0.20 -14.09 2.73
CA GLU A 77 -0.11 -12.95 1.81
C GLU A 77 -0.38 -11.62 2.52
N VAL A 78 -1.45 -11.52 3.32
CA VAL A 78 -1.73 -10.32 4.14
C VAL A 78 -0.55 -9.98 5.07
N SER A 79 0.10 -10.99 5.63
CA SER A 79 1.29 -10.80 6.49
C SER A 79 2.49 -10.29 5.72
N LYS A 80 2.69 -10.75 4.49
CA LYS A 80 3.77 -10.28 3.63
C LYS A 80 3.50 -8.85 3.20
N SER A 81 2.29 -8.52 2.76
CA SER A 81 1.92 -7.14 2.42
C SER A 81 2.17 -6.17 3.57
N TRP A 82 1.85 -6.56 4.81
CA TRP A 82 2.18 -5.76 5.98
C TRP A 82 3.69 -5.64 6.23
N GLN A 83 4.47 -6.72 6.06
CA GLN A 83 5.93 -6.66 6.15
C GLN A 83 6.53 -5.73 5.08
N HIS A 84 6.05 -5.81 3.83
CA HIS A 84 6.50 -4.94 2.74
C HIS A 84 6.30 -3.47 3.11
N ARG A 85 5.12 -3.13 3.63
CA ARG A 85 4.83 -1.78 4.15
C ARG A 85 5.78 -1.34 5.27
N LEU A 86 6.15 -2.23 6.19
CA LEU A 86 7.10 -1.94 7.27
C LEU A 86 8.56 -1.81 6.77
N PHE A 87 8.90 -2.48 5.66
CA PHE A 87 10.23 -2.45 5.04
C PHE A 87 10.44 -1.20 4.19
N GLU A 88 9.50 -0.94 3.29
CA GLU A 88 9.57 0.08 2.24
C GLU A 88 9.20 1.48 2.73
N GLY A 89 8.61 1.57 3.93
CA GLY A 89 8.13 2.84 4.48
C GLY A 89 6.88 3.31 3.76
N LEU A 90 6.58 4.60 3.91
CA LEU A 90 5.39 5.22 3.32
C LEU A 90 5.50 5.22 1.78
N ARG A 91 4.56 4.59 1.09
CA ARG A 91 4.47 4.57 -0.39
C ARG A 91 3.57 5.71 -0.86
N VAL A 92 4.12 6.60 -1.68
CA VAL A 92 3.45 7.84 -2.12
C VAL A 92 3.13 7.76 -3.61
N ALA A 93 1.87 7.49 -3.94
CA ALA A 93 1.41 7.48 -5.32
C ALA A 93 1.43 8.90 -5.92
N TYR A 94 1.88 9.03 -7.16
CA TYR A 94 1.77 10.27 -7.92
C TYR A 94 1.54 9.99 -9.39
N SER A 95 0.91 10.93 -10.09
CA SER A 95 0.70 10.85 -11.54
C SER A 95 1.88 11.47 -12.30
N GLY A 96 2.44 10.72 -13.25
CA GLY A 96 3.54 11.15 -14.11
C GLY A 96 4.76 10.24 -14.02
N VAL A 97 5.93 10.80 -14.29
CA VAL A 97 7.21 10.08 -14.31
C VAL A 97 8.19 10.66 -13.29
N GLU A 98 9.26 9.94 -13.01
CA GLU A 98 10.36 10.46 -12.19
C GLU A 98 10.84 11.82 -12.71
N GLY A 99 10.99 12.78 -11.79
CA GLY A 99 11.38 14.16 -12.11
C GLY A 99 10.22 15.11 -12.47
N ALA A 100 8.99 14.61 -12.64
CA ALA A 100 7.81 15.47 -12.78
C ALA A 100 7.55 16.31 -11.51
N PHE A 101 6.79 17.40 -11.60
CA PHE A 101 6.48 18.24 -10.44
C PHE A 101 5.79 17.47 -9.31
N ALA A 102 4.90 16.52 -9.65
CA ALA A 102 4.26 15.66 -8.67
C ALA A 102 5.27 14.74 -7.96
N HIS A 103 6.27 14.20 -8.67
CA HIS A 103 7.39 13.45 -8.06
C HIS A 103 8.16 14.31 -7.06
N VAL A 104 8.51 15.54 -7.45
CA VAL A 104 9.22 16.50 -6.59
C VAL A 104 8.36 16.88 -5.37
N ALA A 105 7.06 17.09 -5.54
CA ALA A 105 6.15 17.35 -4.43
C ALA A 105 6.11 16.18 -3.46
N SER A 106 5.96 14.95 -3.95
CA SER A 106 5.97 13.72 -3.14
C SER A 106 7.21 13.61 -2.26
N GLN A 107 8.40 13.84 -2.84
CA GLN A 107 9.66 13.78 -2.09
C GLN A 107 9.80 14.91 -1.05
N ARG A 108 9.19 16.09 -1.28
CA ARG A 108 9.23 17.20 -0.32
C ARG A 108 8.24 17.02 0.83
N ILE A 109 7.04 16.52 0.53
CA ILE A 109 6.01 16.27 1.54
C ILE A 109 6.39 15.06 2.40
N PHE A 110 6.97 14.04 1.78
CA PHE A 110 7.36 12.79 2.43
C PHE A 110 8.84 12.46 2.12
N PRO A 111 9.80 13.09 2.83
CA PRO A 111 11.23 12.88 2.58
C PRO A 111 11.70 11.43 2.74
N ASP A 112 11.09 10.71 3.68
CA ASP A 112 11.38 9.29 3.96
C ASP A 112 10.42 8.34 3.20
N GLY A 113 9.53 8.89 2.37
CA GLY A 113 8.57 8.13 1.59
C GLY A 113 9.16 7.64 0.27
N THR A 114 8.70 6.48 -0.19
CA THR A 114 9.03 5.93 -1.50
C THR A 114 8.00 6.40 -2.53
N PRO A 115 8.35 7.27 -3.49
CA PRO A 115 7.41 7.73 -4.51
C PRO A 115 7.17 6.65 -5.57
N VAL A 116 5.90 6.44 -5.93
CA VAL A 116 5.48 5.43 -6.92
C VAL A 116 4.72 6.10 -8.06
N ALA A 117 5.24 5.95 -9.27
CA ALA A 117 4.73 6.57 -10.48
C ALA A 117 3.52 5.82 -11.05
N TYR A 118 2.46 6.55 -11.38
CA TYR A 118 1.27 6.03 -12.06
C TYR A 118 0.96 6.87 -13.31
N PRO A 119 0.29 6.28 -14.33
CA PRO A 119 0.07 6.93 -15.61
C PRO A 119 -1.02 8.00 -15.61
N SER A 120 -1.90 8.02 -14.59
CA SER A 120 -2.99 9.00 -14.49
C SER A 120 -3.34 9.30 -13.03
N PHE A 121 -4.13 10.36 -12.81
CA PHE A 121 -4.61 10.70 -11.46
C PHE A 121 -5.52 9.61 -10.90
N GLU A 122 -6.38 9.03 -11.75
CA GLU A 122 -7.28 7.93 -11.40
C GLU A 122 -6.49 6.68 -11.01
N ALA A 123 -5.41 6.36 -11.73
CA ALA A 123 -4.57 5.21 -11.41
C ALA A 123 -3.82 5.42 -10.07
N ALA A 124 -3.28 6.62 -9.84
CA ALA A 124 -2.63 6.95 -8.56
C ALA A 124 -3.62 6.93 -7.39
N TYR A 125 -4.85 7.40 -7.60
CA TYR A 125 -5.92 7.38 -6.61
C TYR A 125 -6.36 5.94 -6.29
N ALA A 126 -6.64 5.14 -7.32
CA ALA A 126 -7.05 3.75 -7.19
C ALA A 126 -5.99 2.88 -6.49
N ALA A 127 -4.70 3.17 -6.69
CA ALA A 127 -3.62 2.48 -5.99
C ALA A 127 -3.70 2.64 -4.46
N VAL A 128 -4.15 3.80 -3.98
CA VAL A 128 -4.35 4.04 -2.55
C VAL A 128 -5.62 3.35 -2.07
N GLU A 129 -6.72 3.40 -2.84
CA GLU A 129 -7.95 2.67 -2.51
C GLU A 129 -7.73 1.15 -2.42
N ALA A 130 -6.88 0.60 -3.30
CA ALA A 130 -6.50 -0.81 -3.30
C ALA A 130 -5.49 -1.18 -2.19
N GLY A 131 -4.94 -0.19 -1.48
CA GLY A 131 -3.92 -0.39 -0.45
C GLY A 131 -2.52 -0.68 -0.98
N GLU A 132 -2.26 -0.46 -2.27
CA GLU A 132 -0.92 -0.57 -2.88
C GLU A 132 0.00 0.60 -2.50
N CYS A 133 -0.57 1.77 -2.26
CA CYS A 133 0.10 2.96 -1.75
C CYS A 133 -0.62 3.51 -0.52
N ASP A 134 0.10 4.24 0.34
CA ASP A 134 -0.44 4.78 1.58
C ASP A 134 -1.19 6.09 1.38
N VAL A 135 -0.68 6.92 0.46
CA VAL A 135 -1.18 8.26 0.17
C VAL A 135 -0.95 8.59 -1.31
N ALA A 136 -1.76 9.51 -1.85
CA ALA A 136 -1.56 10.07 -3.18
C ALA A 136 -1.26 11.56 -3.08
N VAL A 137 -0.29 12.03 -3.88
CA VAL A 137 0.00 13.45 -4.06
C VAL A 137 -0.51 13.85 -5.44
N LEU A 138 -1.64 14.54 -5.46
CA LEU A 138 -2.35 14.96 -6.66
C LEU A 138 -2.47 16.49 -6.71
N PRO A 139 -2.29 17.12 -7.88
CA PRO A 139 -2.46 18.56 -8.03
C PRO A 139 -3.96 18.91 -8.02
N ILE A 140 -4.39 19.77 -7.12
CA ILE A 140 -5.79 20.26 -7.07
C ILE A 140 -5.99 21.56 -7.85
N GLU A 141 -4.94 22.37 -7.95
CA GLU A 141 -4.95 23.67 -8.63
C GLU A 141 -3.56 23.95 -9.19
N ASN A 142 -3.48 24.67 -10.30
CA ASN A 142 -2.25 25.25 -10.80
C ASN A 142 -2.47 26.69 -11.26
N SER A 143 -1.42 27.51 -11.17
CA SER A 143 -1.50 28.95 -11.44
C SER A 143 -1.71 29.34 -12.91
N PHE A 144 -1.66 28.38 -13.85
CA PHE A 144 -1.76 28.65 -15.28
C PHE A 144 -3.12 28.25 -15.88
N ALA A 145 -3.57 27.04 -15.59
CA ALA A 145 -4.79 26.41 -16.07
C ALA A 145 -5.90 26.32 -15.00
N GLY A 146 -5.63 26.77 -13.77
CA GLY A 146 -6.60 26.78 -12.68
C GLY A 146 -6.79 25.41 -12.03
N GLU A 147 -8.00 25.15 -11.57
CA GLU A 147 -8.39 23.91 -10.90
C GLU A 147 -8.18 22.67 -11.79
N VAL A 148 -7.76 21.57 -11.18
CA VAL A 148 -7.59 20.28 -11.85
C VAL A 148 -8.88 19.47 -11.66
N GLY A 149 -9.84 19.68 -12.58
CA GLY A 149 -11.18 19.09 -12.48
C GLY A 149 -11.21 17.58 -12.23
N GLN A 150 -10.32 16.81 -12.89
CA GLN A 150 -10.22 15.36 -12.67
C GLN A 150 -9.91 14.98 -11.21
N VAL A 151 -9.04 15.74 -10.54
CA VAL A 151 -8.69 15.47 -9.14
C VAL A 151 -9.84 15.90 -8.22
N LEU A 152 -10.54 16.99 -8.54
CA LEU A 152 -11.74 17.39 -7.81
C LEU A 152 -12.84 16.33 -7.93
N ASP A 153 -13.08 15.79 -9.12
CA ASP A 153 -14.05 14.72 -9.34
C ASP A 153 -13.72 13.48 -8.50
N LEU A 154 -12.43 13.09 -8.45
CA LEU A 154 -11.95 11.99 -7.60
C LEU A 154 -12.16 12.28 -6.11
N MET A 155 -11.92 13.52 -5.66
CA MET A 155 -12.18 13.92 -4.28
C MET A 155 -13.67 13.89 -3.90
N PHE A 156 -14.55 14.23 -4.83
CA PHE A 156 -16.01 14.22 -4.59
C PHE A 156 -16.64 12.83 -4.68
N SER A 157 -16.12 11.96 -5.55
CA SER A 157 -16.75 10.66 -5.86
C SER A 157 -16.08 9.45 -5.20
N GLY A 158 -14.79 9.55 -4.87
CA GLY A 158 -14.02 8.44 -4.30
C GLY A 158 -14.02 8.40 -2.77
N GLY A 159 -13.38 7.36 -2.22
CA GLY A 159 -13.37 7.09 -0.77
C GLY A 159 -12.24 7.73 0.04
N LEU A 160 -11.30 8.43 -0.60
CA LEU A 160 -10.12 9.03 0.06
C LEU A 160 -10.42 10.43 0.62
N PHE A 161 -9.66 10.81 1.65
CA PHE A 161 -9.76 12.11 2.32
C PHE A 161 -8.50 12.94 2.09
N VAL A 162 -8.67 14.27 2.00
CA VAL A 162 -7.54 15.21 1.93
C VAL A 162 -6.92 15.39 3.32
N ASN A 163 -5.68 14.94 3.47
CA ASN A 163 -4.94 15.01 4.75
C ASN A 163 -3.95 16.18 4.82
N GLY A 164 -3.78 16.95 3.74
CA GLY A 164 -2.89 18.10 3.67
C GLY A 164 -2.84 18.74 2.29
N VAL A 165 -2.36 19.98 2.23
CA VAL A 165 -2.16 20.74 0.99
C VAL A 165 -0.75 21.31 1.02
N TYR A 166 -0.08 21.30 -0.14
CA TYR A 166 1.30 21.75 -0.28
C TYR A 166 1.47 22.62 -1.52
N ASP A 167 1.94 23.86 -1.32
CA ASP A 167 2.25 24.79 -2.40
C ASP A 167 3.65 24.53 -2.95
N LEU A 168 3.73 24.04 -4.20
CA LEU A 168 5.00 23.85 -4.90
C LEU A 168 5.25 25.01 -5.87
N SER A 169 6.30 25.80 -5.61
CA SER A 169 6.78 26.79 -6.59
C SER A 169 7.43 26.10 -7.80
N VAL A 170 6.80 26.24 -8.96
CA VAL A 170 7.26 25.66 -10.22
C VAL A 170 8.30 26.55 -10.89
N THR A 171 9.50 26.01 -11.13
CA THR A 171 10.57 26.69 -11.89
C THR A 171 10.94 25.84 -13.10
N HIS A 172 10.86 26.42 -14.29
CA HIS A 172 11.29 25.77 -15.53
C HIS A 172 12.80 25.93 -15.71
N LYS A 173 13.48 24.87 -16.14
CA LYS A 173 14.92 24.87 -16.42
C LYS A 173 15.15 24.52 -17.88
N LEU A 174 15.95 25.33 -18.59
CA LEU A 174 16.47 24.97 -19.90
C LEU A 174 17.65 24.00 -19.71
N LEU A 175 17.56 22.82 -20.30
CA LEU A 175 18.57 21.76 -20.20
C LEU A 175 19.21 21.54 -21.58
N GLY A 176 20.53 21.36 -21.60
CA GLY A 176 21.30 21.02 -22.79
C GLY A 176 22.23 19.85 -22.51
N VAL A 177 22.61 19.11 -23.56
CA VAL A 177 23.65 18.07 -23.45
C VAL A 177 24.99 18.71 -23.10
N PRO A 178 25.95 17.98 -22.50
CA PRO A 178 27.26 18.52 -22.19
C PRO A 178 27.92 19.17 -23.43
N GLY A 179 28.28 20.46 -23.30
CA GLY A 179 28.89 21.26 -24.38
C GLY A 179 27.91 22.05 -25.24
N ALA A 180 26.60 21.88 -25.07
CA ALA A 180 25.60 22.70 -25.75
C ALA A 180 25.60 24.14 -25.21
N ASN A 181 25.45 25.10 -26.13
CA ASN A 181 25.30 26.52 -25.81
C ASN A 181 23.86 26.96 -26.03
N PRO A 182 23.38 28.00 -25.30
CA PRO A 182 22.07 28.59 -25.56
C PRO A 182 21.89 29.08 -27.00
N SER A 183 22.98 29.39 -27.71
CA SER A 183 22.96 29.75 -29.13
C SER A 183 22.62 28.61 -30.08
N ASP A 184 22.62 27.37 -29.60
CA ASP A 184 22.39 26.17 -30.41
C ASP A 184 20.89 25.81 -30.52
N VAL A 185 20.01 26.57 -29.86
CA VAL A 185 18.56 26.32 -29.70
C VAL A 185 17.73 27.49 -30.20
#